data_AF-A0A9K3PIR0-F1
#
_entry.id   AF-A0A9K3PIR0-F1
#
_cell.length_a   1.000
_cell.length_b   1.000
_cell.length_c   1.000
_cell.angle_alpha   90.00
_cell.angle_beta   90.00
_cell.angle_gamma   90.00
#
_symmetry.space_group_name_H-M   'P 1'
#
loop_
_entity.id
_entity.type
_entity.pdbx_description
1 polymer ?
#
loop_
_entity_poly.entity_id
_entity_poly.type
_entity_poly.pdbx_seq_one_letter_code
_entity_poly.pdbx_strand_id
1 'polypeptide(L)'
;MPHGKKWTADECTVAAKAYVAATQDEINGADQTAADFSKRLNSFMKSFSPPACAGTGTYWDRDPDGRRGVIWQFLRDTVTKECQKFNVSLNRVRNANLSGLTEEEKVNVAVASHLRKISVGETLYSYKNFDKISWRFYGAWHVLKDTEKVRAPQQSRL
;
A
#
# COMPACT_ATOMS: atom_id res chain seq x y z
N MET A 1 -25.99 7.23 6.90
CA MET A 1 -25.11 6.38 7.73
C MET A 1 -23.87 7.18 8.09
N PRO A 2 -23.36 7.15 9.33
CA PRO A 2 -22.09 7.79 9.65
C PRO A 2 -21.00 7.14 8.79
N HIS A 3 -20.33 7.92 7.95
CA HIS A 3 -19.13 7.44 7.27
C HIS A 3 -18.07 7.24 8.36
N GLY A 4 -17.78 5.98 8.70
CA GLY A 4 -16.72 5.65 9.64
C GLY A 4 -15.41 6.34 9.26
N LYS A 5 -14.58 6.69 10.26
CA LYS A 5 -13.29 7.35 10.06
C LYS A 5 -12.51 6.64 8.96
N LYS A 6 -12.04 7.39 7.95
CA LYS A 6 -11.25 6.84 6.84
C LYS A 6 -9.93 6.30 7.37
N TRP A 7 -9.43 5.23 6.73
CA TRP A 7 -8.09 4.70 7.00
C TRP A 7 -7.03 5.76 6.72
N THR A 8 -6.17 6.05 7.70
CA THR A 8 -5.07 7.01 7.56
C THR A 8 -3.89 6.41 6.79
N ALA A 9 -2.93 7.24 6.37
CA ALA A 9 -1.72 6.79 5.71
C ALA A 9 -0.87 5.88 6.61
N ASP A 10 -0.82 6.20 7.91
CA ASP A 10 -0.14 5.36 8.91
C ASP A 10 -0.84 4.01 9.08
N GLU A 11 -2.18 4.00 9.20
CA GLU A 11 -2.93 2.75 9.27
C GLU A 11 -2.71 1.89 8.01
N CYS A 12 -2.62 2.49 6.82
CA CYS A 12 -2.32 1.76 5.59
C CYS A 12 -0.91 1.15 5.61
N THR A 13 0.08 1.90 6.08
CA THR A 13 1.47 1.46 6.15
C THR A 13 1.65 0.36 7.18
N VAL A 14 1.04 0.49 8.35
CA VAL A 14 1.08 -0.53 9.40
C VAL A 14 0.35 -1.80 8.96
N ALA A 15 -0.78 -1.68 8.26
CA ALA A 15 -1.49 -2.84 7.72
C ALA A 15 -0.64 -3.58 6.68
N ALA A 16 0.10 -2.86 5.83
CA ALA A 16 1.03 -3.46 4.90
C ALA A 16 2.19 -4.20 5.61
N LYS A 17 2.77 -3.61 6.67
CA LYS A 17 3.80 -4.28 7.48
C LYS A 17 3.27 -5.54 8.16
N ALA A 18 2.07 -5.43 8.75
CA ALA A 18 1.40 -6.55 9.39
C ALA A 18 1.11 -7.68 8.40
N TYR A 19 0.75 -7.35 7.16
CA TYR A 19 0.57 -8.32 6.09
C TYR A 19 1.86 -9.05 5.76
N VAL A 20 2.95 -8.33 5.52
CA VAL A 20 4.26 -8.94 5.22
C VAL A 20 4.69 -9.87 6.35
N ALA A 21 4.58 -9.41 7.61
CA ALA A 21 4.87 -10.24 8.78
C ALA A 21 3.98 -11.48 8.82
N ALA A 22 2.65 -11.34 8.66
CA ALA A 22 1.72 -12.46 8.66
C ALA A 22 1.98 -13.48 7.54
N THR A 23 2.52 -13.05 6.40
CA THR A 23 2.89 -13.94 5.28
C THR A 23 4.25 -14.62 5.46
N GLN A 24 5.16 -14.01 6.23
CA GLN A 24 6.50 -14.54 6.49
C GLN A 24 6.56 -15.34 7.79
N ASP A 25 5.51 -15.29 8.60
CA ASP A 25 5.44 -15.98 9.88
C ASP A 25 5.45 -17.49 9.65
N GLU A 26 6.52 -18.14 10.10
CA GLU A 26 6.69 -19.58 9.94
C GLU A 26 5.55 -20.31 10.69
N ILE A 27 4.95 -21.28 9.99
CA ILE A 27 3.99 -22.26 10.51
C ILE A 27 2.58 -21.68 10.76
N ASN A 28 1.73 -21.81 9.74
CA ASN A 28 0.78 -22.92 9.65
C ASN A 28 0.82 -23.39 8.20
N GLY A 29 1.09 -24.67 7.93
CA GLY A 29 1.23 -25.21 6.58
C GLY A 29 -0.07 -25.14 5.76
N ALA A 30 -0.38 -26.20 5.01
CA ALA A 30 -1.60 -26.32 4.21
C ALA A 30 -2.92 -26.09 5.00
N ASP A 31 -2.87 -26.13 6.34
CA ASP A 31 -4.03 -25.98 7.24
C ASP A 31 -4.31 -24.55 7.72
N GLN A 32 -3.56 -23.53 7.27
CA GLN A 32 -3.86 -22.15 7.67
C GLN A 32 -5.23 -21.70 7.11
N THR A 33 -6.21 -21.51 8.00
CA THR A 33 -7.50 -20.97 7.60
C THR A 33 -7.41 -19.46 7.37
N ALA A 34 -8.30 -18.93 6.53
CA ALA A 34 -8.42 -17.49 6.32
C ALA A 34 -8.72 -16.72 7.64
N ALA A 35 -9.39 -17.37 8.59
CA ALA A 35 -9.67 -16.82 9.90
C ALA A 35 -8.41 -16.72 10.77
N ASP A 36 -7.54 -17.74 10.74
CA ASP A 36 -6.28 -17.72 11.49
C ASP A 36 -5.30 -16.72 10.92
N PHE A 37 -5.22 -16.62 9.59
CA PHE A 37 -4.46 -15.56 8.92
C PHE A 37 -4.97 -14.17 9.34
N SER A 38 -6.29 -13.96 9.35
CA SER A 38 -6.89 -12.69 9.74
C SER A 38 -6.62 -12.32 11.21
N LYS A 39 -6.62 -13.31 12.11
CA LYS A 39 -6.22 -13.11 13.51
C LYS A 39 -4.73 -12.76 13.64
N ARG A 40 -3.85 -13.45 12.91
CA ARG A 40 -2.39 -13.20 12.93
C ARG A 40 -2.06 -11.81 12.39
N LEU A 41 -2.67 -11.45 11.26
CA LEU A 41 -2.62 -10.10 10.68
C LEU A 41 -3.09 -9.04 11.69
N ASN A 42 -4.19 -9.29 12.39
CA ASN A 42 -4.69 -8.38 13.43
C ASN A 42 -3.68 -8.23 14.57
N SER A 43 -3.11 -9.33 15.05
CA SER A 43 -2.07 -9.32 16.09
C SER A 43 -0.85 -8.48 15.68
N PHE A 44 -0.35 -8.66 14.46
CA PHE A 44 0.77 -7.86 13.95
C PHE A 44 0.41 -6.39 13.75
N MET A 45 -0.81 -6.10 13.30
CA MET A 45 -1.30 -4.73 13.19
C MET A 45 -1.24 -4.03 14.56
N LYS A 46 -1.69 -4.71 15.61
CA LYS A 46 -1.65 -4.24 16.99
C LYS A 46 -0.23 -3.98 17.48
N SER A 47 0.70 -4.90 17.22
CA SER A 47 2.10 -4.75 17.66
C SER A 47 2.84 -3.63 16.92
N PHE A 48 2.51 -3.39 15.65
CA PHE A 48 3.20 -2.38 14.83
C PHE A 48 2.56 -0.99 14.90
N SER A 49 1.36 -0.88 15.44
CA SER A 49 0.68 0.40 15.51
C SER A 49 1.19 1.25 16.68
N PRO A 50 1.45 2.54 16.48
CA PRO A 50 1.69 3.46 17.58
C PRO A 50 0.48 3.48 18.53
N PRO A 51 0.67 3.68 19.84
CA PRO A 51 -0.44 3.84 20.79
C PRO A 51 -1.43 4.95 20.41
N ALA A 52 -0.94 6.00 19.73
CA ALA A 52 -1.77 7.11 19.22
C ALA A 52 -2.78 6.70 18.13
N CYS A 53 -2.65 5.50 17.55
CA CYS A 53 -3.58 4.95 16.57
C CYS A 53 -4.72 4.13 17.22
N ALA A 54 -4.77 4.03 18.55
CA ALA A 54 -5.87 3.42 19.28
C ALA A 54 -6.98 4.45 19.55
N GLY A 55 -8.18 4.22 19.02
CA GLY A 55 -9.34 5.09 19.25
C GLY A 55 -10.57 4.73 18.42
N THR A 56 -11.69 5.40 18.68
CA THR A 56 -12.97 5.15 17.99
C THR A 56 -12.84 5.31 16.48
N GLY A 57 -13.40 4.36 15.73
CA GLY A 57 -13.35 4.33 14.27
C GLY A 57 -11.98 3.99 13.67
N THR A 58 -10.95 3.69 14.47
CA THR A 58 -9.67 3.12 13.98
C THR A 58 -9.80 1.61 13.76
N TYR A 59 -8.77 0.97 13.20
CA TYR A 59 -8.83 -0.48 12.96
C TYR A 59 -9.11 -1.31 14.23
N TRP A 60 -8.71 -0.80 15.42
CA TRP A 60 -8.99 -1.42 16.72
C TRP A 60 -10.49 -1.59 17.00
N ASP A 61 -11.28 -0.59 16.60
CA ASP A 61 -12.74 -0.59 16.75
C ASP A 61 -13.42 -1.39 15.62
N ARG A 62 -12.84 -1.31 14.40
CA ARG A 62 -13.37 -1.98 13.20
C ARG A 62 -13.25 -3.50 13.24
N ASP A 63 -12.26 -4.07 13.94
CA ASP A 63 -12.07 -5.53 14.07
C ASP A 63 -11.24 -5.89 15.33
N PRO A 64 -11.82 -5.79 16.53
CA PRO A 64 -11.06 -5.93 17.78
C PRO A 64 -10.43 -7.31 17.95
N ASP A 65 -11.05 -8.36 17.41
CA ASP A 65 -10.59 -9.76 17.56
C ASP A 65 -10.01 -10.35 16.27
N GLY A 66 -9.94 -9.59 15.18
CA GLY A 66 -9.50 -10.08 13.87
C GLY A 66 -10.42 -11.11 13.21
N ARG A 67 -11.60 -11.38 13.79
CA ARG A 67 -12.54 -12.41 13.33
C ARG A 67 -13.30 -11.99 12.07
N ARG A 68 -13.48 -10.68 11.87
CA ARG A 68 -14.22 -10.14 10.72
C ARG A 68 -13.34 -10.01 9.47
N GLY A 69 -12.02 -10.08 9.63
CA GLY A 69 -11.06 -9.99 8.53
C GLY A 69 -11.07 -8.60 7.87
N VAL A 70 -11.47 -7.55 8.59
CA VAL A 70 -11.66 -6.20 7.99
C VAL A 70 -10.34 -5.64 7.49
N ILE A 71 -9.25 -5.87 8.23
CA ILE A 71 -7.90 -5.43 7.84
C ILE A 71 -7.48 -6.13 6.53
N TRP A 72 -7.71 -7.45 6.45
CA TRP A 72 -7.39 -8.23 5.26
C TRP A 72 -8.22 -7.79 4.04
N GLN A 73 -9.52 -7.62 4.21
CA GLN A 73 -10.42 -7.14 3.14
C GLN A 73 -9.99 -5.76 2.65
N PHE A 74 -9.69 -4.83 3.55
CA PHE A 74 -9.22 -3.49 3.18
C PHE A 74 -7.90 -3.54 2.40
N LEU A 75 -6.93 -4.36 2.84
CA LEU A 75 -5.67 -4.56 2.14
C LEU A 75 -5.90 -5.11 0.73
N ARG A 76 -6.60 -6.25 0.62
CA ARG A 76 -6.85 -6.94 -0.66
C ARG A 76 -7.63 -6.07 -1.64
N ASP A 77 -8.71 -5.45 -1.17
CA ASP A 77 -9.69 -4.81 -2.05
C ASP A 77 -9.37 -3.35 -2.34
N THR A 78 -8.59 -2.69 -1.48
CA THR A 78 -8.21 -1.28 -1.64
C THR A 78 -6.71 -1.10 -1.81
N VAL A 79 -5.91 -1.41 -0.79
CA VAL A 79 -4.48 -1.07 -0.78
C VAL A 79 -3.73 -1.74 -1.92
N THR A 80 -3.88 -3.05 -2.10
CA THR A 80 -3.21 -3.81 -3.15
C THR A 80 -3.61 -3.31 -4.54
N LYS A 81 -4.91 -3.05 -4.78
CA LYS A 81 -5.39 -2.55 -6.08
C LYS A 81 -4.83 -1.16 -6.39
N GLU A 82 -4.77 -0.27 -5.40
CA GLU A 82 -4.21 1.06 -5.58
C GLU A 82 -2.69 0.99 -5.84
N CYS A 83 -1.96 0.11 -5.14
CA CYS A 83 -0.54 -0.13 -5.40
C CYS A 83 -0.29 -0.70 -6.81
N GLN A 84 -1.12 -1.63 -7.27
CA GLN A 84 -1.04 -2.17 -8.63
C GLN A 84 -1.29 -1.09 -9.70
N LYS A 85 -2.31 -0.24 -9.52
CA LYS A 85 -2.57 0.91 -10.40
C LYS A 85 -1.39 1.90 -10.40
N PHE A 86 -0.79 2.15 -9.24
CA PHE A 86 0.39 3.00 -9.16
C PHE A 86 1.58 2.41 -9.92
N ASN A 87 1.80 1.10 -9.85
CA ASN A 87 2.86 0.44 -10.61
C ASN A 87 2.68 0.58 -12.13
N VAL A 88 1.45 0.67 -12.63
CA VAL A 88 1.20 1.03 -14.04
C VAL A 88 1.70 2.45 -14.35
N SER A 89 1.42 3.43 -13.47
CA SER A 89 1.95 4.80 -13.62
C SER A 89 3.47 4.83 -13.53
N LEU A 90 4.07 4.11 -12.58
CA LEU A 90 5.52 4.05 -12.42
C LEU A 90 6.21 3.43 -13.65
N ASN A 91 5.65 2.36 -14.21
CA ASN A 91 6.17 1.75 -15.43
C ASN A 91 6.08 2.70 -16.63
N ARG A 92 5.01 3.50 -16.75
CA ARG A 92 4.92 4.55 -17.78
C ARG A 92 6.03 5.58 -17.64
N VAL A 93 6.31 6.05 -16.42
CA VAL A 93 7.40 7.01 -16.16
C VAL A 93 8.77 6.39 -16.47
N ARG A 94 8.99 5.13 -16.07
CA ARG A 94 10.24 4.41 -16.37
C ARG A 94 10.46 4.24 -17.88
N ASN A 95 9.40 3.95 -18.63
CA ASN A 95 9.44 3.78 -20.08
C ASN A 95 9.44 5.10 -20.86
N ALA A 96 9.19 6.24 -20.20
CA ALA A 96 9.23 7.56 -20.82
C ALA A 96 10.67 8.07 -21.07
N ASN A 97 11.70 7.25 -20.80
CA ASN A 97 13.11 7.55 -21.04
C ASN A 97 13.56 8.91 -20.50
N LEU A 98 13.07 9.28 -19.31
CA LEU A 98 13.49 10.51 -18.62
C LEU A 98 14.94 10.36 -18.12
N SER A 99 15.90 10.63 -19.00
CA SER A 99 17.34 10.60 -18.69
C SER A 99 17.70 11.61 -17.60
N GLY A 100 18.60 11.24 -16.69
CA GLY A 100 19.07 12.13 -15.62
C GLY A 100 18.16 12.23 -14.40
N LEU A 101 17.05 11.47 -14.35
CA LEU A 101 16.28 11.27 -13.12
C LEU A 101 16.70 9.98 -12.42
N THR A 102 16.90 10.07 -11.10
CA THR A 102 17.04 8.93 -10.21
C THR A 102 15.74 8.11 -10.13
N GLU A 103 15.83 6.86 -9.67
CA GLU A 103 14.61 6.05 -9.45
C GLU A 103 13.65 6.69 -8.44
N GLU A 104 14.18 7.40 -7.45
CA GLU A 104 13.36 8.11 -6.47
C GLU A 104 12.63 9.31 -7.10
N GLU A 105 13.30 10.10 -7.94
CA GLU A 105 12.64 11.17 -8.69
C GLU A 105 11.59 10.62 -9.67
N LYS A 106 11.84 9.47 -10.29
CA LYS A 106 10.82 8.79 -11.11
C LYS A 106 9.61 8.35 -10.28
N VAL A 107 9.81 7.91 -9.04
CA VAL A 107 8.71 7.63 -8.11
C VAL A 107 7.92 8.90 -7.78
N ASN A 108 8.59 10.03 -7.52
CA ASN A 108 7.92 11.32 -7.28
C ASN A 108 7.02 11.73 -8.47
N VAL A 109 7.57 11.66 -9.68
CA VAL A 109 6.82 11.93 -10.93
C VAL A 109 5.67 10.95 -11.11
N ALA A 110 5.89 9.66 -10.83
CA ALA A 110 4.85 8.65 -10.92
C ALA A 110 3.70 8.90 -9.94
N VAL A 111 3.99 9.40 -8.73
CA VAL A 111 2.97 9.76 -7.75
C VAL A 111 2.18 10.97 -8.24
N ALA A 112 2.84 12.00 -8.76
CA ALA A 112 2.16 13.16 -9.36
C ALA A 112 1.22 12.73 -10.50
N SER A 113 1.69 11.85 -11.38
CA SER A 113 0.89 11.30 -12.48
C SER A 113 -0.30 10.46 -11.97
N HIS A 114 -0.07 9.59 -10.99
CA HIS A 114 -1.10 8.72 -10.41
C HIS A 114 -2.20 9.54 -9.71
N LEU A 115 -1.83 10.61 -9.02
CA LEU A 115 -2.76 11.55 -8.39
C LEU A 115 -3.37 12.57 -9.36
N ARG A 116 -3.05 12.48 -10.66
CA ARG A 116 -3.50 13.40 -11.71
C ARG A 116 -3.18 14.86 -11.39
N LYS A 117 -2.00 15.11 -10.85
CA LYS A 117 -1.51 16.45 -10.48
C LYS A 117 -0.75 17.15 -11.59
N ILE A 118 -0.35 16.42 -12.63
CA ILE A 118 0.36 16.97 -13.79
C ILE A 118 -0.64 17.69 -14.68
N SER A 119 -0.45 18.99 -14.90
CA SER A 119 -1.33 19.81 -15.74
C SER A 119 -1.01 19.63 -17.22
N VAL A 120 -2.00 19.94 -18.06
CA VAL A 120 -1.81 19.95 -19.52
C VAL A 120 -0.74 20.99 -19.88
N GLY A 121 0.27 20.57 -20.63
CA GLY A 121 1.38 21.43 -21.06
C GLY A 121 2.60 21.41 -20.14
N GLU A 122 2.52 20.80 -18.96
CA GLU A 122 3.69 20.63 -18.08
C GLU A 122 4.49 19.38 -18.43
N THR A 123 5.80 19.47 -18.25
CA THR A 123 6.69 18.32 -18.46
C THR A 123 6.76 17.44 -17.22
N LEU A 124 6.98 16.14 -17.43
CA LEU A 124 7.18 15.19 -16.32
C LEU A 124 8.37 15.59 -15.42
N TYR A 125 9.41 16.22 -15.98
CA TYR A 125 10.59 16.68 -15.23
C TYR A 125 10.27 17.72 -14.16
N SER A 126 9.24 18.55 -14.38
CA SER A 126 8.80 19.56 -13.40
C SER A 126 8.35 18.93 -12.07
N TYR A 127 8.02 17.63 -12.08
CA TYR A 127 7.50 16.88 -10.94
C TYR A 127 8.53 15.98 -10.26
N LYS A 128 9.82 16.10 -10.60
CA LYS A 128 10.89 15.28 -10.01
C LYS A 128 11.01 15.39 -8.48
N ASN A 129 10.61 16.54 -7.93
CA ASN A 129 10.60 16.82 -6.49
C ASN A 129 9.19 16.77 -5.88
N PHE A 130 8.21 16.20 -6.58
CA PHE A 130 6.84 16.09 -6.06
C PHE A 130 6.82 15.27 -4.77
N ASP A 131 6.08 15.73 -3.76
CA ASP A 131 5.99 15.03 -2.49
C ASP A 131 5.20 13.72 -2.62
N LYS A 132 5.92 12.61 -2.69
CA LYS A 132 5.36 11.26 -2.72
C LYS A 132 4.51 10.92 -1.49
N ILE A 133 4.73 11.57 -0.34
CA ILE A 133 3.99 11.33 0.91
C ILE A 133 2.54 11.85 0.80
N SER A 134 2.28 12.80 -0.11
CA SER A 134 0.92 13.26 -0.41
C SER A 134 -0.02 12.15 -0.90
N TRP A 135 0.51 11.04 -1.43
CA TRP A 135 -0.25 9.83 -1.70
C TRP A 135 -0.36 8.97 -0.45
N ARG A 136 -1.57 8.87 0.12
CA ARG A 136 -1.84 8.13 1.37
C ARG A 136 -1.37 6.67 1.38
N PHE A 137 -1.23 6.04 0.22
CA PHE A 137 -0.81 4.64 0.11
C PHE A 137 0.69 4.49 -0.18
N TYR A 138 1.45 5.58 -0.26
CA TYR A 138 2.88 5.54 -0.56
C TYR A 138 3.66 4.65 0.41
N GLY A 139 3.44 4.81 1.72
CA GLY A 139 4.10 3.97 2.73
C GLY A 139 3.72 2.49 2.62
N ALA A 140 2.44 2.21 2.34
CA ALA A 140 1.97 0.84 2.10
C ALA A 140 2.58 0.23 0.82
N TRP A 141 2.62 0.99 -0.28
CA TRP A 141 3.28 0.57 -1.51
C TRP A 141 4.76 0.30 -1.28
N HIS A 142 5.47 1.18 -0.55
CA HIS A 142 6.89 1.01 -0.27
C HIS A 142 7.19 -0.30 0.46
N VAL A 143 6.28 -0.73 1.35
CA VAL A 143 6.37 -2.02 2.05
C VAL A 143 6.02 -3.19 1.14
N LEU A 144 5.01 -3.04 0.28
CA LEU A 144 4.47 -4.14 -0.54
C LEU A 144 5.15 -4.31 -1.89
N LYS A 145 5.93 -3.34 -2.39
CA LYS A 145 6.46 -3.30 -3.77
C LYS A 145 7.23 -4.56 -4.18
N ASP A 146 7.85 -5.25 -3.22
CA ASP A 146 8.65 -6.45 -3.46
C ASP A 146 7.86 -7.76 -3.29
N THR A 147 6.64 -7.68 -2.75
CA THR A 147 5.72 -8.82 -2.58
C THR A 147 5.11 -9.23 -3.92
N GLU A 148 4.87 -10.53 -4.11
CA GLU A 148 4.30 -11.06 -5.35
C GLU A 148 2.92 -10.47 -5.68
N LYS A 149 2.13 -10.09 -4.67
CA LYS A 149 0.78 -9.51 -4.85
C LYS A 149 0.78 -8.13 -5.50
N VAL A 150 1.82 -7.34 -5.29
CA VAL A 150 1.92 -5.97 -5.79
C VAL A 150 2.95 -5.85 -6.91
N ARG A 151 3.89 -6.80 -7.02
CA ARG A 151 4.89 -6.84 -8.10
C ARG A 151 4.20 -6.60 -9.45
N ALA A 152 4.71 -5.61 -10.19
CA ALA A 152 4.22 -5.34 -11.53
C ALA A 152 4.34 -6.63 -12.38
N PRO A 153 3.38 -6.95 -13.25
CA PRO A 153 3.53 -8.06 -14.18
C PRO A 153 4.85 -7.87 -14.93
N GLN A 154 5.75 -8.85 -14.82
CA GLN A 154 6.94 -8.85 -15.64
C GLN A 154 6.47 -8.89 -17.09
N GLN A 155 6.85 -7.89 -17.88
CA GLN A 155 6.65 -7.98 -19.32
C GLN A 155 7.40 -9.22 -19.79
N SER A 156 6.66 -10.25 -20.18
CA SER A 156 7.18 -11.38 -20.92
C SER A 156 7.88 -10.80 -22.15
N ARG A 157 9.21 -10.82 -22.16
CA ARG A 157 9.95 -10.56 -23.39
C ARG A 157 9.61 -11.73 -24.32
N LEU A 158 8.95 -11.41 -25.43
CA LEU A 158 8.81 -12.29 -26.57
C LEU A 158 10.19 -12.75 -27.06
#